data_AF-A0A966Q1J5-F1
#
_entry.id   AF-A0A966Q1J5-F1
#
_cell.length_a   1.000
_cell.length_b   1.000
_cell.length_c   1.000
_cell.angle_alpha   90.00
_cell.angle_beta   90.00
_cell.angle_gamma   90.00
#
_symmetry.space_group_name_H-M   'P 1'
#
loop_
_entity.id
_entity.type
_entity.pdbx_description
1 polymer ?
#
loop_
_entity_poly.entity_id
_entity_poly.type
_entity_poly.pdbx_seq_one_letter_code
_entity_poly.pdbx_strand_id
1 'polypeptide(L)'
;MSFIKASGLGPLTASNTATIVDPATPASGSATLGPLVSFASVASTSGTSIDFIGIPSWAKRITVLFNTLSTNGSSPVIIQLGSGSIDTSSYVSSGTFYNGSTGGAQTATTGLLVANNGGASDVFSGVATIYTLGGNIWVLSSSLARHGSGGQIANCGTKTLSGVLDRIRITMVNGTDAFDSGSVNVTYE
;
A
#
# COMPACT_ATOMS: atom_id res chain seq x y z
N MET A 1 -12.19 1.75 -62.65
CA MET A 1 -11.51 1.54 -61.34
C MET A 1 -10.68 2.77 -61.05
N SER A 2 -11.14 3.65 -60.15
CA SER A 2 -10.40 4.85 -59.76
C SER A 2 -9.98 4.70 -58.30
N PHE A 3 -8.68 4.77 -58.02
CA PHE A 3 -8.12 4.74 -56.67
C PHE A 3 -7.93 6.18 -56.17
N ILE A 4 -8.51 6.52 -55.03
CA ILE A 4 -8.28 7.80 -54.36
C ILE A 4 -6.98 7.69 -53.55
N LYS A 5 -6.04 8.61 -53.80
CA LYS A 5 -4.82 8.81 -53.00
C LYS A 5 -5.18 9.50 -51.68
N ALA A 6 -4.81 8.94 -50.54
CA ALA A 6 -4.88 9.62 -49.24
C ALA A 6 -3.70 10.60 -49.12
N SER A 7 -3.99 11.90 -49.03
CA SER A 7 -3.01 12.94 -48.76
C SER A 7 -3.12 13.42 -47.31
N GLY A 8 -2.04 13.21 -46.54
CA GLY A 8 -1.64 14.05 -45.42
C GLY A 8 -2.18 13.68 -44.04
N LEU A 9 -1.33 13.02 -43.23
CA LEU A 9 -1.44 13.11 -41.77
C LEU A 9 -0.15 13.75 -41.25
N GLY A 10 -0.25 14.97 -40.73
CA GLY A 10 0.79 15.62 -39.94
C GLY A 10 0.86 15.02 -38.52
N PRO A 11 1.88 15.38 -37.72
CA PRO A 11 2.10 14.78 -36.42
C PRO A 11 0.99 15.14 -35.43
N LEU A 12 0.53 14.15 -34.68
CA LEU A 12 -0.54 14.27 -33.70
C LEU A 12 0.00 14.98 -32.43
N THR A 13 -0.29 16.26 -32.24
CA THR A 13 -0.19 16.89 -30.91
C THR A 13 -1.40 16.46 -30.10
N ALA A 14 -1.17 15.79 -28.96
CA ALA A 14 -2.24 15.38 -28.06
C ALA A 14 -3.04 16.62 -27.58
N SER A 15 -4.23 16.80 -28.15
CA SER A 15 -5.25 17.73 -27.66
C SER A 15 -6.15 16.97 -26.70
N ASN A 16 -6.26 17.42 -25.45
CA ASN A 16 -7.06 16.80 -24.41
C ASN A 16 -8.58 17.00 -24.59
N THR A 17 -9.06 17.17 -25.83
CA THR A 17 -10.50 17.23 -26.12
C THR A 17 -10.75 16.67 -27.51
N ALA A 18 -11.21 15.42 -27.58
CA ALA A 18 -11.77 14.84 -28.79
C ALA A 18 -13.30 14.95 -28.70
N THR A 19 -13.91 15.88 -29.44
CA THR A 19 -15.34 15.83 -29.73
C THR A 19 -15.58 14.82 -30.85
N ILE A 20 -16.00 13.62 -30.47
CA ILE A 20 -16.57 12.62 -31.39
C ILE A 20 -18.06 12.94 -31.52
N VAL A 21 -18.52 13.26 -32.73
CA VAL A 21 -19.96 13.38 -33.05
C VAL A 21 -20.40 12.06 -33.69
N ASP A 22 -21.03 11.19 -32.92
CA ASP A 22 -21.64 9.92 -33.35
C ASP A 22 -23.11 9.90 -32.85
N PRO A 23 -24.14 9.64 -33.68
CA PRO A 23 -25.54 9.97 -33.36
C PRO A 23 -26.29 8.92 -32.53
N ALA A 24 -25.59 8.15 -31.70
CA ALA A 24 -26.21 7.42 -30.59
C ALA A 24 -25.34 7.72 -29.37
N THR A 25 -25.67 8.75 -28.60
CA THR A 25 -24.85 9.22 -27.47
C THR A 25 -24.97 8.26 -26.29
N PRO A 26 -24.02 7.34 -26.02
CA PRO A 26 -23.80 6.93 -24.65
C PRO A 26 -23.44 8.20 -23.89
N ALA A 27 -24.09 8.47 -22.77
CA ALA A 27 -23.73 9.57 -21.91
C ALA A 27 -22.22 9.47 -21.63
N SER A 28 -21.44 10.37 -22.23
CA SER A 28 -20.03 10.53 -21.94
C SER A 28 -19.93 11.17 -20.57
N GLY A 29 -20.25 10.39 -19.53
CA GLY A 29 -19.85 10.70 -18.18
C GLY A 29 -18.33 10.80 -18.22
N SER A 30 -17.80 12.02 -18.13
CA SER A 30 -16.38 12.24 -17.88
C SER A 30 -16.07 11.56 -16.55
N ALA A 31 -15.60 10.32 -16.61
CA ALA A 31 -15.10 9.62 -15.44
C ALA A 31 -13.87 10.42 -15.00
N THR A 32 -14.04 11.25 -13.98
CA THR A 32 -12.93 11.96 -13.37
C THR A 32 -12.12 10.89 -12.64
N LEU A 33 -10.97 10.50 -13.20
CA LEU A 33 -10.06 9.60 -12.51
C LEU A 33 -9.59 10.28 -11.22
N GLY A 34 -9.67 9.58 -10.09
CA GLY A 34 -9.12 10.07 -8.83
C GLY A 34 -7.61 10.29 -8.95
N PRO A 35 -7.05 11.37 -8.39
CA PRO A 35 -5.61 11.58 -8.43
C PRO A 35 -4.90 10.53 -7.55
N LEU A 36 -3.83 9.92 -8.07
CA LEU A 36 -2.86 9.22 -7.23
C LEU A 36 -2.00 10.24 -6.50
N VAL A 37 -2.13 10.31 -5.18
CA VAL A 37 -1.42 11.28 -4.33
C VAL A 37 -0.40 10.55 -3.47
N SER A 38 0.75 11.18 -3.23
CA SER A 38 1.84 10.64 -2.39
C SER A 38 2.14 11.57 -1.23
N PHE A 39 2.38 10.99 -0.06
CA PHE A 39 3.05 11.69 1.04
C PHE A 39 4.53 11.91 0.72
N ALA A 40 5.22 12.74 1.51
CA ALA A 40 6.68 12.72 1.50
C ALA A 40 7.20 11.35 1.96
N SER A 41 8.29 10.87 1.35
CA SER A 41 8.98 9.68 1.86
C SER A 41 9.59 9.97 3.23
N VAL A 42 9.46 9.04 4.16
CA VAL A 42 9.97 9.14 5.53
C VAL A 42 11.12 8.16 5.70
N ALA A 43 12.28 8.64 6.18
CA ALA A 43 13.39 7.76 6.52
C ALA A 43 13.04 6.90 7.75
N SER A 44 13.24 5.59 7.67
CA SER A 44 12.98 4.64 8.75
C SER A 44 14.28 4.26 9.46
N THR A 45 14.96 5.25 10.04
CA THR A 45 16.30 5.08 10.63
C THR A 45 16.31 5.19 12.16
N SER A 46 15.15 5.45 12.76
CA SER A 46 14.97 5.53 14.20
C SER A 46 13.48 5.45 14.56
N GLY A 47 13.19 5.39 15.86
CA GLY A 47 11.83 5.43 16.39
C GLY A 47 11.10 4.09 16.28
N THR A 48 10.03 3.95 17.05
CA THR A 48 9.23 2.71 17.14
C THR A 48 7.97 2.77 16.26
N SER A 49 7.67 3.91 15.65
CA SER A 49 6.51 4.09 14.78
C SER A 49 6.75 5.18 13.73
N ILE A 50 6.11 5.02 12.57
CA ILE A 50 6.04 6.00 11.48
C ILE A 50 4.57 6.23 11.15
N ASP A 51 4.10 7.47 11.29
CA ASP A 51 2.70 7.83 11.11
C ASP A 51 2.47 8.64 9.83
N PHE A 52 1.45 8.25 9.08
CA PHE A 52 0.92 9.01 7.95
C PHE A 52 -0.51 9.43 8.29
N ILE A 53 -0.73 10.73 8.46
CA ILE A 53 -1.99 11.32 8.95
C ILE A 53 -2.55 12.25 7.87
N GLY A 54 -3.88 12.40 7.83
CA GLY A 54 -4.56 13.29 6.89
C GLY A 54 -4.93 12.59 5.59
N ILE A 55 -5.08 11.26 5.60
CA ILE A 55 -5.59 10.51 4.45
C ILE A 55 -7.03 10.96 4.20
N PRO A 56 -7.36 11.47 3.01
CA PRO A 56 -8.70 11.98 2.74
C PRO A 56 -9.76 10.88 2.70
N SER A 57 -10.99 11.20 3.09
CA SER A 57 -12.11 10.25 3.14
C SER A 57 -12.53 9.67 1.79
N TRP A 58 -12.11 10.30 0.68
CA TRP A 58 -12.38 9.81 -0.66
C TRP A 58 -11.46 8.65 -1.05
N ALA A 59 -10.30 8.48 -0.38
CA ALA A 59 -9.37 7.41 -0.68
C ALA A 59 -10.04 6.04 -0.54
N LYS A 60 -9.88 5.21 -1.55
CA LYS A 60 -10.37 3.82 -1.62
C LYS A 60 -9.23 2.82 -1.58
N ARG A 61 -8.00 3.26 -1.89
CA ARG A 61 -6.80 2.43 -1.88
C ARG A 61 -5.65 3.19 -1.23
N ILE A 62 -4.94 2.51 -0.34
CA ILE A 62 -3.70 2.99 0.29
C ILE A 62 -2.60 2.01 -0.08
N THR A 63 -1.50 2.51 -0.61
CA THR A 63 -0.31 1.71 -0.95
C THR A 63 0.85 2.19 -0.10
N VAL A 64 1.41 1.28 0.70
CA VAL A 64 2.60 1.51 1.52
C VAL A 64 3.79 0.86 0.83
N LEU A 65 4.79 1.67 0.53
CA LEU A 65 6.02 1.27 -0.15
C LEU A 65 7.15 1.19 0.86
N PHE A 66 7.84 0.05 0.88
CA PHE A 66 8.97 -0.21 1.76
C PHE A 66 10.24 -0.33 0.92
N ASN A 67 11.26 0.47 1.25
CA ASN A 67 12.57 0.39 0.63
C ASN A 67 13.63 0.17 1.69
N THR A 68 14.23 -1.02 1.65
CA THR A 68 15.31 -1.47 2.56
C THR A 68 14.99 -1.23 4.04
N LEU A 69 13.75 -1.50 4.42
CA LEU A 69 13.25 -1.39 5.78
C LEU A 69 13.96 -2.41 6.66
N SER A 70 14.52 -1.98 7.78
CA SER A 70 15.07 -2.87 8.80
C SER A 70 14.76 -2.34 10.20
N THR A 71 14.98 -3.21 11.19
CA THR A 71 14.61 -2.99 12.59
C THR A 71 15.65 -3.61 13.49
N ASN A 72 15.87 -3.03 14.67
CA ASN A 72 16.89 -3.49 15.61
C ASN A 72 16.46 -4.69 16.50
N GLY A 73 15.30 -5.29 16.21
CA GLY A 73 14.73 -6.41 16.96
C GLY A 73 14.03 -7.41 16.06
N SER A 74 13.31 -8.36 16.67
CA SER A 74 12.70 -9.49 15.95
C SER A 74 11.17 -9.46 15.95
N SER A 75 10.55 -8.38 16.41
CA SER A 75 9.10 -8.27 16.43
C SER A 75 8.54 -8.05 15.02
N PRO A 76 7.42 -8.70 14.65
CA PRO A 76 6.81 -8.48 13.35
C PRO A 76 6.46 -7.02 13.10
N VAL A 77 6.76 -6.53 11.90
CA VAL A 77 6.30 -5.21 11.43
C VAL A 77 4.85 -5.32 10.99
N ILE A 78 4.03 -4.40 11.46
CA ILE A 78 2.60 -4.29 11.22
C ILE A 78 2.22 -2.88 10.74
N ILE A 79 1.09 -2.80 10.04
CA ILE A 79 0.36 -1.56 9.77
C ILE A 79 -0.87 -1.53 10.68
N GLN A 80 -1.03 -0.44 11.43
CA GLN A 80 -2.24 -0.12 12.17
C GLN A 80 -3.01 0.98 11.45
N LEU A 81 -4.33 0.87 11.41
CA LEU A 81 -5.23 1.86 10.83
C LEU A 81 -5.86 2.71 11.94
N GLY A 82 -6.33 3.90 11.58
CA GLY A 82 -6.97 4.79 12.55
C GLY A 82 -8.03 5.70 11.96
N SER A 83 -8.93 6.11 12.84
CA SER A 83 -9.97 7.11 12.60
C SER A 83 -9.99 8.08 13.79
N GLY A 84 -9.23 9.16 13.72
CA GLY A 84 -8.99 10.09 14.84
C GLY A 84 -7.91 9.63 15.83
N SER A 85 -7.75 8.31 16.01
CA SER A 85 -6.68 7.65 16.78
C SER A 85 -6.29 6.33 16.15
N ILE A 86 -5.13 5.78 16.51
CA ILE A 86 -4.69 4.44 16.07
C ILE A 86 -5.48 3.36 16.80
N ASP A 87 -6.05 2.43 16.04
CA ASP A 87 -6.65 1.22 16.59
C ASP A 87 -5.57 0.14 16.76
N THR A 88 -5.52 -0.50 17.93
CA THR A 88 -4.50 -1.53 18.27
C THR A 88 -5.10 -2.91 18.53
N SER A 89 -6.36 -3.12 18.14
CA SER A 89 -7.10 -4.36 18.41
C SER A 89 -8.08 -4.71 17.29
N SER A 90 -8.62 -5.92 17.35
CA SER A 90 -9.66 -6.42 16.44
C SER A 90 -9.22 -6.47 14.97
N TYR A 91 -7.93 -6.68 14.74
CA TYR A 91 -7.42 -7.05 13.42
C TYR A 91 -7.56 -8.55 13.23
N VAL A 92 -7.82 -8.96 11.99
CA VAL A 92 -7.61 -10.35 11.56
C VAL A 92 -6.48 -10.29 10.54
N SER A 93 -5.29 -10.71 10.93
CA SER A 93 -4.14 -10.73 10.02
C SER A 93 -3.40 -12.05 10.08
N SER A 94 -2.98 -12.51 8.91
CA SER A 94 -2.12 -13.67 8.76
C SER A 94 -1.04 -13.38 7.72
N GLY A 95 0.08 -14.04 7.89
CA GLY A 95 1.18 -13.97 6.95
C GLY A 95 1.93 -15.28 6.89
N THR A 96 2.52 -15.52 5.73
CA THR A 96 3.50 -16.58 5.53
C THR A 96 4.81 -15.99 5.07
N PHE A 97 5.88 -16.66 5.43
CA PHE A 97 7.21 -16.33 4.94
C PHE A 97 7.90 -17.61 4.47
N TYR A 98 8.82 -17.43 3.55
CA TYR A 98 9.74 -18.45 3.09
C TYR A 98 11.16 -17.91 3.16
N ASN A 99 12.12 -18.72 3.60
CA ASN A 99 13.53 -18.39 3.67
C ASN A 99 14.37 -19.53 3.05
N GLY A 100 14.20 -19.76 1.75
CA GLY A 100 14.99 -20.70 0.92
C GLY A 100 14.85 -22.20 1.21
N SER A 101 14.66 -22.62 2.46
CA SER A 101 14.50 -24.03 2.85
C SER A 101 13.48 -24.23 3.96
N THR A 102 13.06 -23.15 4.64
CA THR A 102 12.08 -23.20 5.71
C THR A 102 10.99 -22.16 5.47
N GLY A 103 9.74 -22.57 5.69
CA GLY A 103 8.59 -21.67 5.69
C GLY A 103 7.94 -21.62 7.07
N GLY A 104 7.23 -20.54 7.34
CA GLY A 104 6.46 -20.38 8.58
C GLY A 104 5.24 -19.50 8.38
N ALA A 105 4.37 -19.52 9.39
CA ALA A 105 3.15 -18.73 9.42
C ALA A 105 3.02 -17.99 10.76
N GLN A 106 2.37 -16.83 10.71
CA GLN A 106 2.09 -15.99 11.87
C GLN A 106 0.69 -15.39 11.74
N THR A 107 0.10 -15.02 12.87
CA THR A 107 -1.12 -14.22 12.94
C THR A 107 -0.92 -13.02 13.85
N ALA A 108 -1.72 -11.97 13.65
CA ALA A 108 -1.72 -10.80 14.52
C ALA A 108 -3.14 -10.26 14.71
N THR A 109 -3.39 -9.71 15.89
CA THR A 109 -4.66 -9.08 16.29
C THR A 109 -4.53 -7.59 16.58
N THR A 110 -3.30 -7.07 16.59
CA THR A 110 -2.96 -5.68 16.93
C THR A 110 -2.62 -4.82 15.72
N GLY A 111 -2.51 -5.42 14.53
CA GLY A 111 -2.28 -4.75 13.26
C GLY A 111 -2.27 -5.73 12.09
N LEU A 112 -2.16 -5.20 10.88
CA LEU A 112 -2.01 -5.96 9.64
C LEU A 112 -0.53 -6.27 9.41
N LEU A 113 -0.15 -7.54 9.36
CA LEU A 113 1.23 -7.98 9.13
C LEU A 113 1.76 -7.47 7.78
N VAL A 114 3.02 -7.02 7.78
CA VAL A 114 3.78 -6.72 6.55
C VAL A 114 5.13 -7.43 6.52
N ALA A 115 5.83 -7.53 7.65
CA ALA A 115 7.01 -8.39 7.80
C ALA A 115 6.83 -9.27 9.04
N ASN A 116 6.52 -10.55 8.83
CA ASN A 116 6.15 -11.52 9.86
C ASN A 116 7.26 -12.53 10.17
N ASN A 117 8.49 -12.27 9.70
CA ASN A 117 9.70 -12.98 10.08
C ASN A 117 10.88 -12.03 9.88
N GLY A 118 11.36 -11.45 10.96
CA GLY A 118 12.54 -10.61 10.98
C GLY A 118 13.38 -10.96 12.19
N GLY A 119 14.66 -11.26 12.00
CA GLY A 119 15.69 -10.98 12.99
C GLY A 119 16.15 -9.53 12.86
N ALA A 120 16.88 -9.05 13.86
CA ALA A 120 17.37 -7.66 13.96
C ALA A 120 18.31 -7.20 12.82
N SER A 121 18.62 -8.07 11.86
CA SER A 121 19.46 -7.78 10.69
C SER A 121 18.74 -7.99 9.36
N ASP A 122 17.45 -8.35 9.40
CA ASP A 122 16.71 -8.57 8.17
C ASP A 122 16.30 -7.26 7.53
N VAL A 123 16.44 -7.23 6.21
CA VAL A 123 16.11 -6.07 5.39
C VAL A 123 14.98 -6.48 4.45
N PHE A 124 13.96 -5.62 4.35
CA PHE A 124 12.77 -5.86 3.55
C PHE A 124 12.53 -4.75 2.53
N SER A 125 12.13 -5.14 1.32
CA SER A 125 11.60 -4.22 0.30
C SER A 125 10.33 -4.78 -0.30
N GLY A 126 9.38 -3.93 -0.66
CA GLY A 126 8.14 -4.38 -1.29
C GLY A 126 6.98 -3.44 -1.04
N VAL A 127 5.77 -3.99 -1.11
CA VAL A 127 4.55 -3.20 -1.07
C VAL A 127 3.46 -3.88 -0.24
N ALA A 128 2.72 -3.06 0.50
CA ALA A 128 1.44 -3.43 1.08
C ALA A 128 0.34 -2.55 0.47
N THR A 129 -0.73 -3.16 -0.01
CA THR A 129 -1.90 -2.42 -0.53
C THR A 129 -3.11 -2.73 0.32
N ILE A 130 -3.84 -1.68 0.70
CA ILE A 130 -5.02 -1.74 1.55
C ILE A 130 -6.18 -1.15 0.77
N TYR A 131 -7.23 -1.96 0.59
CA TYR A 131 -8.44 -1.60 -0.14
C TYR A 131 -9.60 -1.46 0.83
N THR A 132 -10.51 -0.53 0.57
CA THR A 132 -11.80 -0.54 1.28
C THR A 132 -12.80 -1.45 0.57
N LEU A 133 -13.51 -2.27 1.35
CA LEU A 133 -14.70 -3.00 0.89
C LEU A 133 -15.97 -2.10 0.97
N GLY A 134 -15.87 -0.93 1.60
CA GLY A 134 -17.00 -0.15 2.09
C GLY A 134 -17.29 -0.42 3.57
N GLY A 135 -18.20 0.37 4.17
CA GLY A 135 -18.59 0.19 5.57
C GLY A 135 -17.43 0.28 6.59
N ASN A 136 -16.39 1.07 6.28
CA ASN A 136 -15.14 1.17 7.05
C ASN A 136 -14.36 -0.15 7.21
N ILE A 137 -14.63 -1.14 6.35
CA ILE A 137 -13.87 -2.38 6.25
C ILE A 137 -12.69 -2.17 5.30
N TRP A 138 -11.50 -2.50 5.76
CA TRP A 138 -10.24 -2.37 5.04
C TRP A 138 -9.51 -3.71 4.97
N VAL A 139 -9.09 -4.09 3.77
CA VAL A 139 -8.45 -5.38 3.48
C VAL A 139 -7.05 -5.15 2.94
N LEU A 140 -6.05 -5.78 3.55
CA LEU A 140 -4.67 -5.73 3.11
C LEU A 140 -4.27 -6.97 2.31
N SER A 141 -3.46 -6.74 1.28
CA SER A 141 -2.59 -7.72 0.64
C SER A 141 -1.19 -7.13 0.52
N SER A 142 -0.16 -7.89 0.86
CA SER A 142 1.23 -7.44 0.76
C SER A 142 2.16 -8.53 0.27
N SER A 143 3.24 -8.11 -0.39
CA SER A 143 4.34 -8.97 -0.80
C SER A 143 5.65 -8.22 -0.60
N LEU A 144 6.55 -8.79 0.21
CA LEU A 144 7.86 -8.24 0.51
C LEU A 144 8.95 -9.25 0.14
N ALA A 145 10.06 -8.77 -0.41
CA ALA A 145 11.30 -9.49 -0.53
C ALA A 145 12.10 -9.31 0.76
N ARG A 146 12.64 -10.41 1.29
CA ARG A 146 13.68 -10.41 2.32
C ARG A 146 15.03 -10.49 1.63
N HIS A 147 15.94 -9.59 1.96
CA HIS A 147 17.27 -9.57 1.35
C HIS A 147 18.21 -10.60 2.00
N GLY A 148 19.25 -11.02 1.28
CA GLY A 148 20.31 -11.91 1.78
C GLY A 148 19.95 -13.41 1.84
N SER A 149 18.68 -13.72 2.04
CA SER A 149 18.08 -15.05 1.86
C SER A 149 17.13 -14.98 0.67
N GLY A 150 17.00 -16.01 -0.17
CA GLY A 150 16.01 -16.06 -1.27
C GLY A 150 14.55 -16.14 -0.79
N GLY A 151 14.16 -15.24 0.11
CA GLY A 151 12.95 -15.31 0.91
C GLY A 151 11.89 -14.30 0.48
N GLN A 152 10.67 -14.78 0.39
CA GLN A 152 9.48 -13.98 0.10
C GLN A 152 8.55 -14.00 1.31
N ILE A 153 7.88 -12.88 1.53
CA ILE A 153 6.87 -12.71 2.57
C ILE A 153 5.57 -12.30 1.88
N ALA A 154 4.47 -12.97 2.23
CA ALA A 154 3.14 -12.63 1.77
C ALA A 154 2.21 -12.51 2.97
N ASN A 155 1.46 -11.41 3.06
CA ASN A 155 0.51 -11.21 4.16
C ASN A 155 -0.83 -10.73 3.64
N CYS A 156 -1.87 -11.05 4.40
CA CYS A 156 -3.22 -10.57 4.19
C CYS A 156 -3.88 -10.25 5.53
N GLY A 157 -4.99 -9.53 5.47
CA GLY A 157 -5.78 -9.28 6.65
C GLY A 157 -6.92 -8.31 6.42
N THR A 158 -7.72 -8.12 7.45
CA THR A 158 -8.83 -7.18 7.46
C THR A 158 -8.93 -6.45 8.80
N LYS A 159 -9.48 -5.24 8.73
CA LYS A 159 -9.82 -4.40 9.87
C LYS A 159 -11.08 -3.61 9.54
N THR A 160 -12.04 -3.65 10.45
CA THR A 160 -13.17 -2.71 10.46
C THR A 160 -12.88 -1.59 11.44
N LEU A 161 -12.95 -0.34 10.97
CA LEU A 161 -12.83 0.85 11.80
C LEU A 161 -14.23 1.33 12.26
N SER A 162 -14.29 1.99 13.41
CA SER A 162 -15.52 2.63 13.91
C SER A 162 -15.86 3.92 13.17
N GLY A 163 -14.87 4.55 12.52
CA GLY A 163 -15.02 5.77 11.73
C GLY A 163 -14.29 5.73 10.40
N VAL A 164 -14.28 6.88 9.72
CA VAL A 164 -13.56 7.06 8.46
C VAL A 164 -12.06 7.00 8.71
N LEU A 165 -11.34 6.21 7.92
CA LEU A 165 -9.88 6.13 7.99
C LEU A 165 -9.28 7.50 7.67
N ASP A 166 -8.42 7.99 8.57
CA ASP A 166 -7.71 9.26 8.39
C ASP A 166 -6.19 9.14 8.59
N ARG A 167 -5.72 7.97 9.03
CA ARG A 167 -4.31 7.73 9.31
C ARG A 167 -3.94 6.26 9.26
N ILE A 168 -2.66 6.02 9.04
CA ILE A 168 -2.03 4.72 9.27
C ILE A 168 -0.72 4.88 10.04
N ARG A 169 -0.34 3.84 10.79
CA ARG A 169 0.92 3.72 11.52
C ARG A 169 1.65 2.47 11.08
N ILE A 170 2.93 2.59 10.78
CA ILE A 170 3.83 1.44 10.64
C ILE A 170 4.57 1.30 11.97
N THR A 171 4.56 0.11 12.56
CA THR A 171 5.21 -0.18 13.85
C THR A 171 5.48 -1.68 13.98
N MET A 172 5.92 -2.12 15.16
CA MET A 172 6.16 -3.51 15.49
C MET A 172 5.18 -3.97 16.55
N VAL A 173 4.86 -5.27 16.56
CA VAL A 173 3.87 -5.85 17.50
C VAL A 173 4.22 -5.57 18.96
N ASN A 174 5.52 -5.56 19.31
CA ASN A 174 5.97 -5.32 20.68
C ASN A 174 6.03 -3.84 21.09
N GLY A 175 5.90 -2.91 20.13
CA GLY A 175 5.97 -1.46 20.35
C GLY A 175 7.30 -0.93 20.92
N THR A 176 8.36 -1.74 20.94
CA THR A 176 9.65 -1.39 21.59
C THR A 176 10.84 -1.51 20.65
N ASP A 177 10.77 -2.37 19.63
CA ASP A 177 11.77 -2.41 18.56
C ASP A 177 11.73 -1.09 17.77
N ALA A 178 12.88 -0.66 17.27
CA ALA A 178 13.04 0.57 16.51
C ALA A 178 13.47 0.29 15.08
N PHE A 179 13.05 1.15 14.15
CA PHE A 179 13.59 1.18 12.80
C PHE A 179 15.05 1.64 12.85
N ASP A 180 15.91 1.09 12.00
CA ASP A 180 17.33 1.41 11.95
C ASP A 180 17.87 1.65 10.53
N SER A 181 17.10 1.31 9.49
CA SER A 181 17.46 1.53 8.10
C SER A 181 16.23 1.64 7.17
N GLY A 182 16.43 2.39 6.08
CA GLY A 182 15.53 2.42 4.94
C GLY A 182 14.62 3.63 4.87
N SER A 183 13.54 3.47 4.12
CA SER A 183 12.51 4.48 3.96
C SER A 183 11.15 3.86 3.69
N VAL A 184 10.11 4.59 4.08
CA VAL A 184 8.70 4.24 3.86
C VAL A 184 8.01 5.40 3.17
N ASN A 185 7.19 5.08 2.17
CA ASN A 185 6.30 6.04 1.55
C ASN A 185 4.87 5.51 1.49
N VAL A 186 3.90 6.41 1.41
CA VAL A 186 2.50 6.07 1.27
C VAL A 186 1.91 6.85 0.11
N THR A 187 1.21 6.15 -0.78
CA THR A 187 0.33 6.74 -1.78
C THR A 187 -1.12 6.36 -1.52
N TYR A 188 -2.05 7.19 -1.97
CA TYR A 188 -3.48 6.91 -1.87
C TYR A 188 -4.23 7.44 -3.09
N GLU A 189 -5.34 6.78 -3.40
CA GLU A 189 -6.28 7.12 -4.47
C GLU A 189 -7.71 6.67 -4.11
#